data_AF-A0A7K3DD74-F1
#
_entry.id   AF-A0A7K3DD74-F1
#
_cell.length_a   1.000
_cell.length_b   1.000
_cell.length_c   1.000
_cell.angle_alpha   90.00
_cell.angle_beta   90.00
_cell.angle_gamma   90.00
#
_symmetry.space_group_name_H-M   'P 1'
#
loop_
_entity.id
_entity.type
_entity.pdbx_description
1 polymer ?
#
loop_
_entity_poly.entity_id
_entity_poly.type
_entity_poly.pdbx_seq_one_letter_code
_entity_poly.pdbx_strand_id
1 'polypeptide(L)'
;MTPAPHRVPGELFDAMAAGLGGPQSLRLLASAEHSRRLALVHAVTRAAQDTGGATAAEARRAWEVLAAAQRRDPDRAAAVLTHPAAGPALVRLLVRLDRLRDGTAGAAAPRPSLSWFTALAAAAAVRSGLPERLRWTPDGPWVTLPSVGHAHVPGAGADGHGPV
;
A
#
# COMPACT_ATOMS: atom_id res chain seq x y z
N MET A 1 1.25 0.87 -17.81
CA MET A 1 1.21 -0.59 -17.57
C MET A 1 -0.19 -1.05 -17.94
N THR A 2 -0.34 -1.94 -18.92
CA THR A 2 -1.63 -2.52 -19.27
C THR A 2 -1.75 -3.86 -18.54
N PRO A 3 -2.63 -4.02 -17.54
CA PRO A 3 -2.74 -5.27 -16.81
C PRO A 3 -3.34 -6.36 -17.71
N ALA A 4 -2.71 -7.53 -17.75
CA ALA A 4 -3.31 -8.70 -18.40
C ALA A 4 -4.45 -9.26 -17.54
N PRO A 5 -5.57 -9.70 -18.13
CA PRO A 5 -6.67 -10.26 -17.37
C PRO A 5 -6.26 -11.61 -16.76
N HIS A 6 -6.54 -11.79 -15.47
CA HIS A 6 -6.44 -13.10 -14.82
C HIS A 6 -7.58 -13.99 -15.32
N ARG A 7 -7.25 -15.18 -15.83
CA ARG A 7 -8.22 -16.19 -16.28
C ARG A 7 -8.27 -17.34 -15.29
N VAL A 8 -9.46 -17.71 -14.86
CA VAL A 8 -9.70 -18.87 -14.00
C VAL A 8 -10.20 -20.01 -14.88
N PRO A 9 -9.49 -21.15 -14.96
CA PRO A 9 -10.01 -22.36 -15.60
C PRO A 9 -11.35 -22.79 -15.00
N GLY A 10 -12.30 -23.22 -15.84
CA GLY A 10 -13.66 -23.56 -15.40
C GLY A 10 -13.67 -24.62 -14.29
N GLU A 11 -12.88 -25.68 -14.44
CA GLU A 11 -12.73 -26.73 -13.43
C GLU A 11 -12.26 -26.21 -12.05
N LEU A 12 -11.37 -25.22 -12.04
CA LEU A 12 -10.88 -24.61 -10.81
C LEU A 12 -11.92 -23.67 -10.21
N PHE A 13 -12.70 -22.99 -11.05
CA PHE A 13 -13.80 -22.15 -10.60
C PHE A 13 -14.87 -22.99 -9.90
N ASP A 14 -15.30 -24.10 -10.52
CA ASP A 14 -16.29 -25.01 -9.96
C ASP A 14 -15.80 -25.61 -8.63
N ALA A 15 -14.54 -26.04 -8.57
CA ALA A 15 -13.94 -26.54 -7.33
C ALA A 15 -13.92 -25.48 -6.23
N MET A 16 -13.56 -24.23 -6.53
CA MET A 16 -13.59 -23.14 -5.54
C MET A 16 -15.02 -22.85 -5.06
N ALA A 17 -16.00 -22.80 -5.96
CA ALA A 17 -17.40 -22.54 -5.64
C ALA A 17 -18.01 -23.64 -4.75
N ALA A 18 -17.57 -24.89 -4.93
CA ALA A 18 -17.93 -26.02 -4.07
C ALA A 18 -17.19 -26.05 -2.72
N GLY A 19 -16.30 -25.09 -2.43
CA GLY A 19 -15.46 -25.10 -1.22
C GLY A 19 -14.27 -26.07 -1.28
N LEU A 20 -14.00 -26.67 -2.45
CA LEU A 20 -12.94 -27.64 -2.71
C LEU A 20 -11.71 -26.99 -3.38
N GLY A 21 -11.48 -25.70 -3.16
CA GLY A 21 -10.36 -24.95 -3.71
C GLY A 21 -9.02 -25.42 -3.14
N GLY A 22 -8.39 -26.38 -3.80
CA GLY A 22 -7.10 -26.93 -3.39
C GLY A 22 -5.91 -25.96 -3.58
N PRO A 23 -4.68 -26.45 -3.40
CA PRO A 23 -3.46 -25.62 -3.49
C PRO A 23 -3.31 -24.86 -4.82
N GLN A 24 -3.80 -25.42 -5.93
CA GLN A 24 -3.76 -24.76 -7.24
C GLN A 24 -4.65 -23.51 -7.29
N SER A 25 -5.87 -23.59 -6.74
CA SER A 25 -6.77 -22.46 -6.61
C SER A 25 -6.16 -21.35 -5.74
N LEU A 26 -5.54 -21.73 -4.61
CA LEU A 26 -4.87 -20.76 -3.74
C LEU A 26 -3.68 -20.06 -4.43
N ARG A 27 -2.88 -20.78 -5.22
CA ARG A 27 -1.79 -20.18 -6.01
C ARG A 27 -2.31 -19.19 -7.04
N LEU A 28 -3.41 -19.52 -7.73
CA LEU A 28 -4.06 -18.64 -8.69
C LEU A 28 -4.56 -17.35 -8.01
N LEU A 29 -5.27 -17.49 -6.88
CA LEU A 29 -5.76 -16.35 -6.11
C LEU A 29 -4.62 -15.49 -5.56
N ALA A 30 -3.55 -16.10 -5.05
CA ALA A 30 -2.37 -15.37 -4.58
C ALA A 30 -1.69 -14.57 -5.69
N SER A 31 -1.57 -15.13 -6.89
CA SER A 31 -1.01 -14.44 -8.07
C SER A 31 -1.90 -13.27 -8.54
N ALA A 32 -3.21 -13.50 -8.60
CA ALA A 32 -4.18 -12.47 -8.93
C ALA A 32 -4.13 -11.32 -7.91
N GLU A 33 -4.04 -11.67 -6.64
CA GLU A 33 -3.99 -10.71 -5.55
C GLU A 33 -2.70 -9.89 -5.55
N HIS A 34 -1.55 -10.53 -5.82
CA HIS A 34 -0.28 -9.83 -6.01
C HIS A 34 -0.36 -8.82 -7.16
N SER A 35 -0.88 -9.23 -8.32
CA SER A 35 -1.06 -8.35 -9.49
C SER A 35 -2.00 -7.18 -9.18
N ARG A 36 -3.13 -7.44 -8.50
CA ARG A 36 -4.08 -6.42 -8.06
C ARG A 36 -3.42 -5.39 -7.16
N ARG A 37 -2.53 -5.81 -6.26
CA ARG A 37 -1.81 -4.90 -5.35
C ARG A 37 -0.77 -4.06 -6.07
N LEU A 38 -0.05 -4.62 -7.04
CA LEU A 38 0.86 -3.82 -7.89
C LEU A 38 0.08 -2.74 -8.65
N ALA A 39 -1.07 -3.09 -9.24
CA ALA A 39 -1.94 -2.13 -9.91
C ALA A 39 -2.45 -1.04 -8.95
N LEU A 40 -2.86 -1.43 -7.73
CA LEU A 40 -3.35 -0.49 -6.73
C LEU A 40 -2.26 0.46 -6.22
N VAL A 41 -1.05 -0.04 -5.94
CA VAL A 41 0.09 0.82 -5.56
C VAL A 41 0.46 1.77 -6.69
N HIS A 42 0.42 1.30 -7.94
CA HIS A 42 0.63 2.15 -9.11
C HIS A 42 -0.43 3.25 -9.21
N ALA A 43 -1.71 2.91 -9.03
CA ALA A 43 -2.82 3.87 -9.05
C ALA A 43 -2.68 4.92 -7.93
N VAL A 44 -2.36 4.51 -6.70
CA VAL A 44 -2.08 5.42 -5.58
C VAL A 44 -0.93 6.36 -5.92
N THR A 45 0.17 5.83 -6.48
CA THR A 45 1.33 6.64 -6.84
C THR A 45 0.97 7.68 -7.90
N ARG A 46 0.15 7.31 -8.90
CA ARG A 46 -0.33 8.22 -9.94
C ARG A 46 -1.26 9.31 -9.37
N ALA A 47 -2.28 8.93 -8.61
CA ALA A 47 -3.20 9.89 -8.00
C ALA A 47 -2.48 10.86 -7.05
N ALA A 48 -1.46 10.39 -6.31
CA ALA A 48 -0.62 11.24 -5.48
C ALA A 48 0.27 12.19 -6.30
N GLN A 49 0.77 11.75 -7.45
CA GLN A 49 1.51 12.61 -8.39
C GLN A 49 0.63 13.72 -8.94
N ASP A 50 -0.60 13.40 -9.33
CA ASP A 50 -1.58 14.37 -9.85
C ASP A 50 -1.97 15.42 -8.80
N THR A 51 -1.96 15.05 -7.52
CA THR A 51 -2.20 15.97 -6.39
C THR A 51 -1.06 16.99 -6.22
N GLY A 52 0.18 16.63 -6.60
CA GLY A 52 1.35 17.51 -6.49
C GLY A 52 1.89 17.71 -5.07
N GLY A 53 2.84 18.65 -4.96
CA GLY A 53 3.43 19.10 -3.70
C GLY A 53 4.08 18.00 -2.85
N ALA A 54 3.92 18.10 -1.52
CA ALA A 54 4.47 17.14 -0.56
C ALA A 54 3.92 15.72 -0.75
N THR A 55 2.64 15.58 -1.14
CA THR A 55 2.00 14.27 -1.39
C THR A 55 2.69 13.53 -2.52
N ALA A 56 2.97 14.20 -3.64
CA ALA A 56 3.69 13.61 -4.77
C ALA A 56 5.13 13.20 -4.38
N ALA A 57 5.81 14.00 -3.56
CA ALA A 57 7.16 13.71 -3.08
C ALA A 57 7.19 12.48 -2.15
N GLU A 58 6.27 12.40 -1.19
CA GLU A 58 6.12 11.26 -0.28
C GLU A 58 5.80 9.97 -1.05
N ALA A 59 4.84 10.01 -1.98
CA ALA A 59 4.47 8.86 -2.79
C ALA A 59 5.63 8.34 -3.63
N ARG A 60 6.36 9.26 -4.29
CA ARG A 60 7.54 8.91 -5.08
C ARG A 60 8.60 8.23 -4.24
N ARG A 61 8.88 8.76 -3.04
CA ARG A 61 9.89 8.15 -2.15
C ARG A 61 9.47 6.76 -1.67
N ALA A 62 8.20 6.58 -1.28
CA ALA A 62 7.68 5.26 -0.90
C ALA A 62 7.74 4.26 -2.07
N TRP A 63 7.36 4.70 -3.28
CA TRP A 63 7.44 3.91 -4.51
C TRP A 63 8.88 3.47 -4.84
N GLU A 64 9.84 4.40 -4.77
CA GLU A 64 11.26 4.10 -5.04
C GLU A 64 11.81 3.03 -4.11
N VAL A 65 11.53 3.14 -2.81
CA VAL A 65 11.97 2.17 -1.81
C VAL A 65 11.30 0.81 -2.01
N LEU A 66 9.99 0.79 -2.27
CA LEU A 66 9.27 -0.44 -2.57
C LEU A 66 9.82 -1.12 -3.84
N ALA A 67 10.09 -0.35 -4.89
CA ALA A 67 10.67 -0.87 -6.14
C ALA A 67 12.10 -1.39 -5.92
N ALA A 68 12.90 -0.73 -5.07
CA ALA A 68 14.23 -1.22 -4.69
C ALA A 68 14.15 -2.52 -3.89
N ALA A 69 13.22 -2.63 -2.94
CA ALA A 69 12.96 -3.85 -2.20
C ALA A 69 12.53 -5.00 -3.13
N GLN A 70 11.62 -4.73 -4.07
CA GLN A 70 11.17 -5.71 -5.07
C GLN A 70 12.32 -6.21 -5.97
N ARG A 71 13.24 -5.33 -6.38
CA ARG A 71 14.43 -5.72 -7.15
C ARG A 71 15.41 -6.57 -6.34
N ARG A 72 15.48 -6.34 -5.02
CA ARG A 72 16.39 -7.05 -4.12
C ARG A 72 15.88 -8.43 -3.72
N ASP A 73 14.61 -8.51 -3.31
CA ASP A 73 13.96 -9.74 -2.91
C ASP A 73 12.47 -9.68 -3.31
N PRO A 74 12.11 -10.23 -4.49
CA PRO A 74 10.77 -10.12 -5.02
C PRO A 74 9.74 -10.89 -4.19
N ASP A 75 10.13 -12.00 -3.56
CA ASP A 75 9.21 -12.84 -2.78
C ASP A 75 8.87 -12.18 -1.43
N ARG A 76 9.86 -11.60 -0.74
CA ARG A 76 9.64 -10.84 0.49
C ARG A 76 8.83 -9.58 0.25
N ALA A 77 9.14 -8.85 -0.83
CA ALA A 77 8.37 -7.67 -1.22
C ALA A 77 6.92 -8.04 -1.60
N ALA A 78 6.73 -9.12 -2.34
CA ALA A 78 5.40 -9.64 -2.66
C ALA A 78 4.60 -10.00 -1.42
N ALA A 79 5.21 -10.69 -0.43
CA ALA A 79 4.55 -11.05 0.82
C ALA A 79 4.11 -9.83 1.65
N VAL A 80 4.92 -8.77 1.68
CA VAL A 80 4.54 -7.51 2.33
C VAL A 80 3.41 -6.82 1.58
N LEU A 81 3.48 -6.73 0.26
CA LEU A 81 2.42 -6.17 -0.59
C LEU A 81 1.10 -6.93 -0.42
N THR A 82 1.16 -8.25 -0.33
CA THR A 82 0.01 -9.15 -0.16
C THR A 82 -0.49 -9.28 1.27
N HIS A 83 0.10 -8.55 2.23
CA HIS A 83 -0.37 -8.51 3.61
C HIS A 83 -1.86 -8.14 3.69
N PRO A 84 -2.69 -8.81 4.51
CA PRO A 84 -4.14 -8.60 4.55
C PRO A 84 -4.56 -7.14 4.78
N ALA A 85 -3.83 -6.41 5.63
CA ALA A 85 -4.12 -5.01 5.93
C ALA A 85 -3.77 -4.03 4.80
N ALA A 86 -2.93 -4.41 3.83
CA ALA A 86 -2.42 -3.50 2.80
C ALA A 86 -3.50 -3.08 1.79
N GLY A 87 -4.30 -4.04 1.33
CA GLY A 87 -5.36 -3.78 0.34
C GLY A 87 -6.34 -2.69 0.80
N PRO A 88 -7.05 -2.89 1.93
CA PRO A 88 -8.01 -1.88 2.42
C PRO A 88 -7.38 -0.51 2.70
N ALA A 89 -6.14 -0.47 3.20
CA ALA A 89 -5.45 0.79 3.46
C ALA A 89 -5.14 1.56 2.17
N LEU A 90 -4.61 0.87 1.16
CA LEU A 90 -4.30 1.46 -0.15
C LEU A 90 -5.57 1.91 -0.89
N VAL A 91 -6.66 1.14 -0.82
CA VAL A 91 -7.96 1.54 -1.41
C VAL A 91 -8.48 2.81 -0.75
N ARG A 92 -8.47 2.89 0.58
CA ARG A 92 -8.91 4.11 1.30
C ARG A 92 -8.05 5.31 0.94
N LEU A 93 -6.74 5.11 0.79
CA LEU A 93 -5.84 6.17 0.36
C LEU A 93 -6.17 6.64 -1.07
N LEU A 94 -6.35 5.71 -2.01
CA LEU A 94 -6.71 6.04 -3.40
C LEU A 94 -8.02 6.85 -3.46
N VAL A 95 -9.07 6.39 -2.76
CA VAL A 95 -10.36 7.11 -2.69
C VAL A 95 -10.21 8.54 -2.14
N ARG A 96 -9.33 8.75 -1.15
CA ARG A 96 -9.06 10.09 -0.61
C ARG A 96 -8.33 10.97 -1.61
N LEU A 97 -7.36 10.43 -2.34
CA LEU A 97 -6.63 11.14 -3.40
C LEU A 97 -7.57 11.51 -4.56
N ASP A 98 -8.41 10.57 -5.00
CA ASP A 98 -9.40 10.82 -6.06
C ASP A 98 -10.38 11.92 -5.67
N ARG A 99 -10.93 11.89 -4.45
CA ARG A 99 -11.82 12.96 -3.96
C ARG A 99 -11.17 14.34 -3.95
N LEU A 100 -9.89 14.40 -3.58
CA LEU A 100 -9.14 15.65 -3.58
C LEU A 100 -8.94 16.17 -5.01
N ARG A 101 -8.56 15.29 -5.94
CA ARG A 101 -8.41 15.63 -7.37
C ARG A 101 -9.71 16.11 -7.98
N ASP A 102 -10.81 15.42 -7.69
CA ASP A 102 -12.11 15.70 -8.28
C ASP A 102 -12.83 16.88 -7.61
N GLY A 103 -12.20 17.54 -6.61
CA GLY A 103 -12.78 18.66 -5.87
C GLY A 103 -14.00 18.27 -5.01
N THR A 104 -14.23 16.97 -4.81
CA THR A 104 -15.35 16.44 -4.01
C THR A 104 -14.95 16.22 -2.54
N ALA A 105 -13.68 16.45 -2.21
CA ALA A 105 -13.24 16.64 -0.84
C ALA A 105 -13.84 17.96 -0.30
N GLY A 106 -14.38 17.94 0.92
CA GLY A 106 -14.84 19.17 1.57
C GLY A 106 -13.70 20.19 1.66
N ALA A 107 -14.01 21.49 1.61
CA ALA A 107 -13.00 22.56 1.58
C ALA A 107 -12.02 22.55 2.78
N ALA A 108 -12.41 21.95 3.90
CA ALA A 108 -11.59 21.78 5.10
C ALA A 108 -10.97 20.37 5.24
N ALA A 109 -11.06 19.53 4.20
CA ALA A 109 -10.53 18.17 4.27
C ALA A 109 -9.00 18.20 4.40
N PRO A 110 -8.42 17.54 5.42
CA PRO A 110 -6.98 17.49 5.57
C PRO A 110 -6.35 16.72 4.41
N ARG A 111 -5.09 17.08 4.10
CA ARG A 111 -4.28 16.36 3.11
C ARG A 111 -4.27 14.86 3.42
N PRO A 112 -4.48 13.97 2.42
CA PRO A 112 -4.40 12.54 2.64
C PRO A 112 -3.01 12.13 3.17
N SER A 113 -2.98 11.44 4.29
CA SER A 113 -1.76 10.88 4.85
C SER A 113 -1.27 9.69 4.03
N LEU A 114 0.03 9.69 3.70
CA LEU A 114 0.71 8.58 3.03
C LEU A 114 1.38 7.62 4.03
N SER A 115 1.10 7.77 5.32
CA SER A 115 1.66 6.97 6.43
C SER A 115 1.70 5.48 6.12
N TRP A 116 0.58 4.95 5.60
CA TRP A 116 0.43 3.53 5.32
C TRP A 116 1.25 3.08 4.10
N PHE A 117 1.38 3.93 3.07
CA PHE A 117 2.21 3.61 1.91
C PHE A 117 3.70 3.64 2.28
N THR A 118 4.11 4.62 3.08
CA THR A 118 5.46 4.69 3.66
C THR A 118 5.75 3.49 4.56
N ALA A 119 4.79 3.08 5.40
CA ALA A 119 4.91 1.89 6.25
C ALA A 119 5.06 0.60 5.43
N LEU A 120 4.32 0.47 4.32
CA LEU A 120 4.44 -0.66 3.41
C LEU A 120 5.82 -0.72 2.75
N ALA A 121 6.33 0.42 2.28
CA ALA A 121 7.67 0.53 1.71
C ALA A 121 8.77 0.22 2.75
N ALA A 122 8.62 0.71 3.98
CA ALA A 122 9.53 0.43 5.09
C ALA A 122 9.53 -1.06 5.45
N ALA A 123 8.35 -1.68 5.55
CA ALA A 123 8.24 -3.11 5.81
C ALA A 123 8.92 -3.94 4.70
N ALA A 124 8.75 -3.56 3.43
CA ALA A 124 9.40 -4.22 2.30
C ALA A 124 10.93 -4.06 2.37
N ALA A 125 11.43 -2.87 2.71
CA ALA A 125 12.86 -2.63 2.89
C ALA A 125 13.45 -3.49 4.03
N VAL A 126 12.79 -3.53 5.20
CA VAL A 126 13.21 -4.38 6.33
C VAL A 126 13.22 -5.85 5.95
N ARG A 127 12.15 -6.34 5.31
CA ARG A 127 12.00 -7.76 4.96
C ARG A 127 12.94 -8.21 3.84
N SER A 128 13.37 -7.30 2.97
CA SER A 128 14.38 -7.54 1.93
C SER A 128 15.82 -7.25 2.40
N GLY A 129 16.02 -6.78 3.63
CA GLY A 129 17.34 -6.38 4.13
C GLY A 129 17.96 -5.22 3.35
N LEU A 130 17.13 -4.28 2.87
CA LEU A 130 17.54 -3.07 2.17
C LEU A 130 17.82 -1.95 3.20
N PRO A 131 19.07 -1.45 3.32
CA PRO A 131 19.42 -0.42 4.29
C PRO A 131 18.99 0.97 3.78
N GLU A 132 17.73 1.32 4.04
CA GLU A 132 17.13 2.58 3.60
C GLU A 132 16.64 3.45 4.75
N ARG A 133 16.58 4.76 4.50
CA ARG A 133 16.00 5.73 5.44
C ARG A 133 14.76 6.36 4.83
N LEU A 134 13.67 6.34 5.59
CA LEU A 134 12.38 6.92 5.24
C LEU A 134 12.02 7.99 6.27
N ARG A 135 11.50 9.12 5.79
CA ARG A 135 10.86 10.13 6.65
C ARG A 135 9.37 9.86 6.65
N TRP A 136 8.75 9.96 7.81
CA TRP A 136 7.36 9.56 8.01
C TRP A 136 6.70 10.45 9.06
N THR A 137 5.53 10.98 8.71
CA THR A 137 4.56 11.57 9.65
C THR A 137 3.45 10.55 9.93
N PRO A 138 3.45 9.85 11.07
CA PRO A 138 2.38 8.92 11.42
C PRO A 138 1.09 9.65 11.81
N ASP A 139 -0.04 8.96 11.67
CA ASP A 139 -1.36 9.52 11.99
C ASP A 139 -1.69 9.50 13.50
N GLY A 140 -0.71 9.12 14.33
CA GLY A 140 -0.84 8.96 15.77
C GLY A 140 0.47 8.50 16.41
N PRO A 141 0.48 8.17 17.71
CA PRO A 141 1.69 7.82 18.45
C PRO A 141 2.20 6.40 18.13
N TRP A 142 1.53 5.68 17.24
CA TRP A 142 1.89 4.33 16.84
C TRP A 142 2.23 4.26 15.36
N VAL A 143 3.33 3.59 15.10
CA VAL A 143 3.85 3.27 13.78
C VAL A 143 3.68 1.76 13.59
N THR A 144 2.79 1.36 12.69
CA THR A 144 2.59 -0.06 12.35
C THR A 144 3.22 -0.37 11.01
N LEU A 145 4.15 -1.32 10.99
CA LEU A 145 4.78 -1.86 9.79
C LEU A 145 4.17 -3.24 9.47
N PRO A 146 3.48 -3.39 8.32
CA PRO A 146 2.83 -4.65 7.95
C PRO A 146 3.81 -5.82 7.99
N SER A 147 3.39 -6.95 8.56
CA SER A 147 4.23 -8.15 8.81
C SER A 147 5.41 -7.99 9.76
N VAL A 148 5.86 -6.78 10.14
CA VAL A 148 7.06 -6.53 10.95
C VAL A 148 6.73 -6.34 12.43
N GLY A 149 5.74 -5.48 12.74
CA GLY A 149 5.37 -5.14 14.11
C GLY A 149 4.86 -3.71 14.23
N HIS A 150 4.77 -3.23 15.46
CA HIS A 150 4.40 -1.84 15.76
C HIS A 150 5.41 -1.23 16.74
N ALA A 151 5.60 0.08 16.64
CA ALA A 151 6.44 0.86 17.54
C ALA A 151 5.67 2.06 18.07
N HIS A 152 5.84 2.34 19.36
CA HIS A 152 5.35 3.58 19.96
C HIS A 152 6.38 4.68 19.73
N VAL A 153 5.93 5.80 19.17
CA VAL A 153 6.76 6.99 18.93
C VAL A 153 6.12 8.15 19.70
N PRO A 154 6.56 8.41 20.95
CA PRO A 154 6.06 9.51 21.76
C PRO A 154 6.19 10.83 20.99
N GLY A 155 5.12 11.63 20.97
CA GLY A 155 5.10 12.96 20.33
C GLY A 155 4.83 12.96 18.83
N ALA A 156 4.71 11.81 18.15
CA ALA A 156 4.60 11.74 16.69
C ALA A 156 3.26 12.22 16.07
N GLY A 157 2.40 12.88 16.85
CA GLY A 157 1.14 13.48 16.38
C GLY A 157 0.79 14.80 17.07
N ALA A 158 1.71 15.39 17.84
CA ALA A 158 1.44 16.60 18.63
C ALA A 158 1.57 17.91 17.81
N ASP A 159 2.21 17.87 16.63
CA ASP A 159 2.55 19.09 15.87
C ASP A 159 1.48 19.52 14.85
N GLY A 160 0.23 19.03 15.00
CA GLY A 160 -0.85 19.26 14.03
C GLY A 160 -2.00 20.19 14.46
N HIS A 161 -2.23 20.41 15.76
CA HIS A 161 -3.23 21.36 16.26
C HIS A 161 -2.99 21.62 17.75
N GLY A 162 -2.23 22.67 18.07
CA GLY A 162 -2.28 23.27 19.41
C GLY A 162 -3.65 23.94 19.62
N PRO A 163 -4.17 24.01 20.85
CA PRO A 163 -5.48 24.60 21.11
C PRO A 163 -5.45 26.08 20.75
N VAL A 164 -6.43 26.51 19.96
CA VAL A 164 -6.81 27.93 19.79
C VAL A 164 -7.90 28.25 20.79
#